data_AF-A0A6G4D629-F1
#
_entry.id   AF-A0A6G4D629-F1
#
_cell.length_a   1.000
_cell.length_b   1.000
_cell.length_c   1.000
_cell.angle_alpha   90.00
_cell.angle_beta   90.00
_cell.angle_gamma   90.00
#
_symmetry.space_group_name_H-M   'P 1'
#
loop_
_entity.id
_entity.type
_entity.pdbx_description
1 polymer ?
#
loop_
_entity_poly.entity_id
_entity_poly.type
_entity_poly.pdbx_seq_one_letter_code
_entity_poly.pdbx_strand_id
1 'polypeptide(L)'
;MRILKKGDRGSDVRKIQAVLQKIGYDVGPIDGIFGSNTEEAVKRFQLNNGLVVDGIIGPKTYELLNKFILGYNTYTIKPGDTLYNIA
;
A
#
# COMPACT_ATOMS: atom_id res chain seq x y z
N MET A 1 10.30 11.94 -4.84
CA MET A 1 9.31 10.86 -5.04
C MET A 1 8.34 11.29 -6.12
N ARG A 2 7.96 10.38 -7.03
CA ARG A 2 7.02 10.64 -8.13
C ARG A 2 5.62 10.18 -7.73
N ILE A 3 4.59 10.89 -8.19
CA ILE A 3 3.18 10.48 -8.09
C ILE A 3 2.94 9.31 -9.05
N LEU A 4 2.36 8.21 -8.57
CA LEU A 4 2.01 7.06 -9.41
C LEU A 4 0.51 6.96 -9.64
N LYS A 5 0.12 6.66 -10.87
CA LYS A 5 -1.27 6.48 -11.29
C LYS A 5 -1.37 5.49 -12.43
N LYS A 6 -2.59 5.11 -12.78
CA LYS A 6 -2.88 4.23 -13.91
C LYS A 6 -2.14 4.65 -15.19
N GLY A 7 -1.53 3.68 -15.85
CA GLY A 7 -0.72 3.88 -17.06
C GLY A 7 0.77 4.06 -16.78
N ASP A 8 1.16 4.39 -15.56
CA ASP A 8 2.57 4.46 -15.17
C ASP A 8 3.24 3.09 -15.23
N ARG A 9 4.54 3.09 -15.51
CA ARG A 9 5.38 1.90 -15.57
C ARG A 9 6.74 2.16 -14.94
N GLY A 10 7.31 1.16 -14.29
CA GLY A 10 8.65 1.25 -13.73
C GLY A 10 8.93 0.34 -12.54
N SER A 11 10.16 0.42 -12.04
CA SER A 11 10.59 -0.30 -10.85
C SER A 11 9.93 0.23 -9.57
N ASP A 12 9.52 1.50 -9.55
CA ASP A 12 8.71 2.11 -8.50
C ASP A 12 7.30 1.50 -8.44
N VAL A 13 6.63 1.34 -9.59
CA VAL A 13 5.35 0.64 -9.67
C VAL A 13 5.48 -0.80 -9.17
N ARG A 14 6.52 -1.52 -9.61
CA ARG A 14 6.78 -2.91 -9.19
C ARG A 14 6.96 -3.02 -7.68
N LYS A 15 7.71 -2.10 -7.06
CA LYS A 15 7.89 -2.04 -5.60
C LYS A 15 6.55 -1.88 -4.89
N ILE A 16 5.70 -0.98 -5.36
CA ILE A 16 4.39 -0.77 -4.72
C ILE A 16 3.46 -1.96 -4.91
N GLN A 17 3.44 -2.57 -6.10
CA GLN A 17 2.70 -3.81 -6.34
C GLN A 17 3.12 -4.90 -5.34
N ALA A 18 4.42 -5.11 -5.15
CA ALA A 18 4.93 -6.08 -4.18
C ALA A 18 4.48 -5.78 -2.73
N VAL A 19 4.50 -4.51 -2.34
CA VAL A 19 4.08 -4.09 -0.98
C VAL A 19 2.58 -4.29 -0.79
N LEU A 20 1.75 -3.82 -1.72
CA LEU A 20 0.30 -3.98 -1.68
C LEU A 20 -0.10 -5.46 -1.64
N GLN A 21 0.55 -6.30 -2.45
CA GLN A 21 0.33 -7.75 -2.42
C GLN A 21 0.74 -8.37 -1.07
N LYS A 22 1.91 -7.99 -0.54
CA LYS A 22 2.38 -8.47 0.77
C LYS A 22 1.41 -8.14 1.91
N ILE A 23 0.72 -7.00 1.84
CA ILE A 23 -0.24 -6.57 2.86
C ILE A 23 -1.69 -6.95 2.51
N GLY A 24 -1.90 -7.82 1.52
CA GLY A 24 -3.18 -8.48 1.26
C GLY A 24 -4.08 -7.85 0.20
N TYR A 25 -3.59 -6.90 -0.59
CA TYR A 25 -4.35 -6.34 -1.72
C TYR A 25 -3.96 -7.04 -3.02
N ASP A 26 -4.96 -7.53 -3.76
CA ASP A 26 -4.74 -8.09 -5.09
C ASP A 26 -4.42 -6.98 -6.10
N VAL A 27 -3.18 -6.94 -6.58
CA VAL A 27 -2.67 -6.00 -7.58
C VAL A 27 -2.61 -6.61 -8.99
N GLY A 28 -2.95 -7.89 -9.15
CA GLY A 28 -2.60 -8.67 -10.32
C GLY A 28 -1.09 -9.02 -10.38
N PRO A 29 -0.50 -9.14 -11.58
CA PRO A 29 0.93 -9.39 -11.73
C PRO A 29 1.81 -8.26 -11.18
N ILE A 30 2.92 -8.61 -10.52
CA ILE A 30 3.97 -7.64 -10.13
C ILE A 30 4.93 -7.41 -11.31
N ASP A 31 4.40 -6.82 -12.38
CA ASP A 31 5.10 -6.58 -13.65
C ASP A 31 5.70 -5.17 -13.78
N GLY A 32 5.37 -4.27 -12.84
CA GLY A 32 5.74 -2.86 -12.91
C GLY A 32 4.86 -2.04 -13.84
N ILE A 33 3.66 -2.50 -14.18
CA ILE A 33 2.64 -1.78 -14.96
C ILE A 33 1.47 -1.43 -14.05
N PHE A 34 1.19 -0.13 -13.92
CA PHE A 34 0.07 0.34 -13.10
C PHE A 34 -1.23 0.19 -13.89
N GLY A 35 -1.76 -1.04 -13.91
CA GLY A 35 -3.00 -1.41 -14.56
C GLY A 35 -4.24 -1.21 -13.68
N SER A 36 -5.40 -1.67 -14.17
CA SER A 36 -6.68 -1.57 -13.43
C SER A 36 -6.64 -2.29 -12.08
N ASN A 37 -6.05 -3.49 -12.00
CA ASN A 37 -5.96 -4.21 -10.73
C ASN A 37 -5.11 -3.46 -9.69
N THR A 38 -3.99 -2.87 -10.12
CA THR A 38 -3.16 -2.03 -9.24
C THR A 38 -3.91 -0.78 -8.78
N GLU A 39 -4.67 -0.14 -9.66
CA GLU A 39 -5.54 1.00 -9.31
C GLU A 39 -6.61 0.62 -8.28
N GLU A 40 -7.29 -0.51 -8.47
CA GLU A 40 -8.29 -1.00 -7.51
C GLU A 40 -7.66 -1.34 -6.16
N ALA A 41 -6.49 -1.99 -6.16
CA ALA A 41 -5.74 -2.25 -4.93
C ALA A 41 -5.42 -0.96 -4.17
N VAL A 42 -4.96 0.08 -4.87
CA VAL A 42 -4.69 1.40 -4.27
C VAL A 42 -5.95 2.02 -3.70
N LYS A 43 -7.08 1.99 -4.43
CA LYS A 43 -8.36 2.50 -3.93
C LYS A 43 -8.83 1.78 -2.68
N ARG A 44 -8.71 0.45 -2.63
CA ARG A 44 -9.03 -0.35 -1.44
C ARG A 44 -8.09 -0.01 -0.27
N PHE A 45 -6.80 0.12 -0.54
CA PHE A 45 -5.83 0.54 0.47
C PHE A 45 -6.16 1.92 1.03
N GLN A 46 -6.46 2.90 0.17
CA GLN A 46 -6.85 4.25 0.57
C GLN A 46 -8.11 4.22 1.44
N LEU A 47 -9.14 3.48 1.01
CA LEU A 47 -10.40 3.34 1.75
C LEU A 47 -10.15 2.77 3.15
N ASN A 48 -9.40 1.66 3.26
CA ASN A 48 -9.12 0.98 4.53
C ASN A 48 -8.28 1.83 5.50
N ASN A 49 -7.55 2.83 5.00
CA ASN A 49 -6.71 3.71 5.79
C ASN A 49 -7.29 5.13 5.95
N GLY A 50 -8.54 5.36 5.56
CA GLY A 50 -9.20 6.66 5.71
C GLY A 50 -8.58 7.78 4.85
N LEU A 51 -7.95 7.42 3.72
CA LEU A 51 -7.43 8.38 2.75
C LEU A 51 -8.49 8.75 1.70
N VAL A 52 -8.22 9.82 0.95
CA VAL A 52 -8.98 10.13 -0.27
C VAL A 52 -8.82 8.98 -1.26
N VAL A 53 -9.94 8.44 -1.75
CA VAL A 53 -10.00 7.27 -2.62
C VAL A 53 -9.95 7.71 -4.09
N ASP A 54 -8.79 8.18 -4.53
CA ASP A 54 -8.55 8.66 -5.90
C ASP A 54 -7.80 7.64 -6.78
N GLY A 55 -7.29 6.54 -6.20
CA GLY A 55 -6.48 5.54 -6.91
C GLY A 55 -5.07 6.03 -7.28
N ILE A 56 -4.65 7.18 -6.75
CA ILE A 56 -3.36 7.82 -7.02
C ILE A 56 -2.45 7.65 -5.81
N ILE A 57 -1.21 7.23 -6.05
CA ILE A 57 -0.20 7.13 -5.01
C ILE A 57 0.51 8.47 -4.89
N GLY A 58 -0.11 9.38 -4.15
CA GLY A 58 0.47 10.65 -3.73
C GLY A 58 1.29 10.53 -2.44
N PRO A 59 1.78 11.68 -1.91
CA PRO A 59 2.62 11.71 -0.71
C PRO A 59 2.00 10.99 0.51
N LYS A 60 0.71 11.22 0.79
CA LYS A 60 0.00 10.59 1.92
C LYS A 60 -0.12 9.08 1.78
N THR A 61 -0.47 8.59 0.60
CA THR A 61 -0.57 7.15 0.32
C THR A 61 0.78 6.47 0.47
N TYR A 62 1.84 7.11 -0.04
CA TYR A 62 3.19 6.57 0.07
C TYR A 62 3.72 6.57 1.49
N GLU A 63 3.44 7.62 2.28
CA GLU A 63 3.85 7.67 3.68
C GLU A 63 3.34 6.45 4.46
N LEU A 64 2.08 6.03 4.22
CA LEU A 64 1.53 4.82 4.81
C LEU A 64 2.15 3.55 4.23
N LEU A 65 2.31 3.45 2.90
CA LEU A 65 2.95 2.29 2.28
C LEU A 65 4.41 2.11 2.75
N ASN A 66 5.11 3.21 3.01
CA ASN A 66 6.50 3.21 3.45
C ASN A 66 6.71 2.51 4.80
N LYS A 67 5.69 2.52 5.67
CA LYS A 67 5.71 1.78 6.94
C LYS A 67 5.89 0.27 6.70
N PHE A 68 5.19 -0.26 5.70
CA PHE A 68 5.26 -1.66 5.31
C PHE A 68 6.52 -2.01 4.51
N ILE A 69 7.09 -1.04 3.78
CA ILE A 69 8.36 -1.18 3.05
C ILE A 69 9.53 -1.36 4.00
N LEU A 70 9.56 -0.58 5.08
CA LEU A 70 10.65 -0.56 6.06
C LEU A 70 10.59 -1.72 7.08
N GLY A 71 9.57 -2.57 7.00
CA GLY A 71 9.47 -3.79 7.80
C GLY A 71 8.98 -3.58 9.24
N TYR A 72 8.48 -2.40 9.60
CA TYR A 72 7.82 -2.17 10.89
C TYR A 72 6.30 -2.14 10.71
N ASN A 73 5.59 -3.02 11.43
CA ASN A 73 4.14 -2.90 11.56
C ASN A 73 3.83 -1.96 12.72
N THR A 74 3.31 -0.76 12.43
CA THR A 74 2.79 0.12 13.49
C THR A 74 1.46 -0.42 13.97
N TYR A 75 1.47 -1.19 15.05
CA TYR A 75 0.25 -1.62 15.74
C TYR A 75 -0.20 -0.52 16.73
N THR A 76 -1.45 -0.09 16.64
CA THR A 76 -2.03 0.81 17.66
C THR A 76 -2.52 -0.04 18.81
N ILE A 77 -1.86 0.07 19.97
CA ILE A 77 -2.20 -0.67 21.19
C ILE A 77 -3.62 -0.31 21.63
N LYS A 78 -4.46 -1.33 21.81
CA LYS A 78 -5.81 -1.21 22.36
C LYS A 78 -5.82 -1.71 23.81
N PRO A 79 -6.75 -1.23 24.66
CA PRO A 79 -6.93 -1.79 26.00
C PRO A 79 -7.14 -3.31 25.91
N GLY A 80 -6.30 -4.09 26.61
CA GLY A 80 -6.35 -5.55 26.62
C GLY A 80 -5.29 -6.25 25.76
N ASP A 81 -4.52 -5.51 24.95
CA ASP A 81 -3.39 -6.09 24.23
C ASP A 81 -2.20 -6.36 25.17
N THR A 82 -1.49 -7.46 24.93
CA THR A 82 -0.23 -7.79 25.61
C THR A 82 0.90 -7.87 24.58
N LEU A 83 2.15 -7.65 25.00
CA LEU A 83 3.32 -7.78 24.13
C LEU A 83 3.41 -9.17 23.48
N TYR A 84 2.92 -10.22 24.15
CA TYR A 84 2.85 -11.59 23.63
C TYR A 84 1.91 -11.72 22.42
N ASN A 85 0.87 -10.89 22.33
CA ASN A 85 -0.12 -10.96 21.26
C ASN A 85 0.26 -10.11 20.03
N ILE A 86 1.37 -9.36 20.08
CA ILE A 86 1.76 -8.39 19.05
C ILE A 86 3.18 -8.59 18.51
N ALA A 87 3.94 -9.53 19.09
CA ALA A 87 5.33 -9.86 18.70
C ALA A 87 5.37 -11.13 17.83
#